data_AF-A0A1A8LI30-F1
#
_entry.id   AF-A0A1A8LI30-F1
#
_cell.length_a   1.000
_cell.length_b   1.000
_cell.length_c   1.000
_cell.angle_alpha   90.00
_cell.angle_beta   90.00
_cell.angle_gamma   90.00
#
_symmetry.space_group_name_H-M   'P 1'
#
loop_
_entity.id
_entity.type
_entity.pdbx_description
1 polymer ?
#
loop_
_entity_poly.entity_id
_entity_poly.type
_entity_poly.pdbx_seq_one_letter_code
_entity_poly.pdbx_strand_id
1 'polypeptide(L)' 'MVDAFCATWKLIDSQNFDDYMKALGVGFATRQVGNITKPTIVISQDGDKVVVKTLSTFRNTELSAKLGEEFDET' A
#
# COMPACT_ATOMS: atom_id res chain seq x y z
N MET A 1 8.11 8.07 -16.66
CA MET A 1 7.19 6.89 -16.73
C MET A 1 6.54 6.58 -15.39
N VAL A 2 7.19 6.89 -14.25
CA VAL A 2 6.54 6.92 -12.92
C VAL A 2 5.48 8.02 -12.83
N ASP A 3 5.66 9.13 -13.57
CA ASP A 3 4.79 10.32 -13.53
C ASP A 3 3.31 10.01 -13.77
N ALA A 4 3.00 9.00 -14.59
CA ALA A 4 1.63 8.57 -14.87
C ALA A 4 0.93 7.97 -13.63
N PHE A 5 1.69 7.50 -12.64
CA PHE A 5 1.20 6.94 -11.39
C PHE A 5 1.14 7.97 -10.26
N CYS A 6 1.84 9.11 -10.39
CA CYS A 6 1.91 10.18 -9.40
C CYS A 6 0.56 10.87 -9.20
N ALA A 7 -0.24 10.36 -8.28
CA ALA A 7 -1.58 10.83 -7.97
C ALA A 7 -2.07 10.28 -6.63
N THR A 8 -3.29 10.69 -6.26
CA THR A 8 -4.03 10.15 -5.13
C THR A 8 -5.10 9.18 -5.63
N TRP A 9 -4.99 7.92 -5.21
CA TRP A 9 -5.85 6.81 -5.62
C TRP A 9 -6.73 6.37 -4.45
N LYS A 10 -8.03 6.20 -4.70
CA LYS A 10 -8.97 5.64 -3.72
C LYS A 10 -9.35 4.22 -4.12
N LEU A 11 -9.33 3.29 -3.17
CA LEU A 11 -9.78 1.93 -3.42
C LEU A 11 -11.28 1.90 -3.79
N ILE A 12 -11.61 1.29 -4.93
CA ILE A 12 -12.99 1.15 -5.42
C ILE A 12 -13.50 -0.27 -5.18
N ASP A 13 -12.70 -1.28 -5.52
CA ASP A 13 -13.04 -2.69 -5.40
C ASP A 13 -11.82 -3.50 -4.92
N SER A 14 -12.06 -4.63 -4.25
CA SER A 14 -11.03 -5.53 -3.74
C SER A 14 -11.51 -6.98 -3.77
N GLN A 15 -10.71 -7.84 -4.40
CA GLN A 15 -11.03 -9.26 -4.59
C GLN A 15 -9.91 -10.12 -4.00
N ASN A 16 -10.27 -11.17 -3.27
CA ASN A 16 -9.36 -12.15 -2.64
C ASN A 16 -8.33 -11.58 -1.63
N PHE A 17 -8.55 -10.37 -1.10
CA PHE A 17 -7.61 -9.76 -0.15
C PHE A 17 -7.53 -10.52 1.19
N ASP A 18 -8.63 -11.14 1.65
CA ASP A 18 -8.61 -11.99 2.86
C ASP A 18 -7.69 -13.20 2.69
N ASP A 19 -7.79 -13.88 1.54
CA ASP A 19 -6.99 -15.06 1.24
C ASP A 19 -5.52 -14.71 1.06
N TYR A 20 -5.22 -13.56 0.43
CA TYR A 20 -3.86 -13.03 0.34
C TYR A 20 -3.25 -12.80 1.75
N MET A 21 -3.96 -12.07 2.61
CA MET A 21 -3.51 -11.83 3.98
C MET A 21 -3.35 -13.14 4.77
N LYS A 22 -4.27 -14.10 4.58
CA LYS A 22 -4.20 -15.42 5.23
C LYS A 22 -2.96 -16.20 4.79
N ALA A 23 -2.62 -16.18 3.50
CA ALA A 23 -1.42 -16.83 2.98
C ALA A 23 -0.12 -16.22 3.53
N LEU A 24 -0.12 -14.91 3.82
CA LEU A 24 0.97 -14.23 4.50
C LEU A 24 1.02 -14.49 6.03
N GLY A 25 0.12 -15.33 6.56
CA GLY A 25 0.06 -15.63 8.00
C GLY A 25 -0.58 -14.54 8.86
N VAL A 26 -1.29 -13.58 8.26
CA VAL A 26 -1.96 -12.50 9.00
C VAL A 26 -3.12 -13.06 9.82
N GLY A 27 -3.13 -12.72 11.12
CA GLY A 27 -4.15 -13.17 12.07
C GLY A 27 -5.56 -12.71 11.69
N PHE A 28 -6.56 -13.55 12.00
CA PHE A 28 -7.96 -13.37 11.60
C PHE A 28 -8.53 -11.98 11.93
N ALA A 29 -8.28 -11.45 13.13
CA ALA A 29 -8.77 -10.14 13.54
C ALA A 29 -8.23 -9.00 12.65
N THR A 30 -6.93 -9.02 12.34
CA THR A 30 -6.31 -8.03 11.45
C THR A 30 -6.87 -8.12 10.04
N ARG A 31 -7.16 -9.33 9.54
CA ARG A 31 -7.76 -9.50 8.21
C ARG A 31 -9.16 -8.92 8.12
N GLN A 32 -9.99 -9.12 9.16
CA GLN A 32 -11.33 -8.53 9.20
C GLN A 32 -11.29 -7.00 9.07
N VAL A 33 -10.37 -6.35 9.80
CA VAL A 33 -10.17 -4.90 9.69
C VAL A 33 -9.60 -4.51 8.32
N GLY A 34 -8.64 -5.28 7.80
CA GLY A 34 -8.06 -5.06 6.47
C GLY A 34 -9.09 -5.08 5.34
N ASN A 35 -10.03 -6.04 5.36
CA ASN A 35 -11.04 -6.21 4.31
C ASN A 35 -12.09 -5.09 4.28
N ILE A 36 -12.41 -4.47 5.42
CA ILE A 36 -13.37 -3.35 5.48
C ILE A 36 -12.71 -2.00 5.22
N THR A 37 -11.37 -1.95 5.29
CA THR A 37 -10.62 -0.71 5.12
C THR A 37 -10.61 -0.30 3.65
N LYS A 38 -10.91 0.98 3.39
CA LYS A 38 -10.81 1.58 2.05
C LYS A 38 -9.64 2.58 2.03
N PRO A 39 -8.40 2.10 1.81
CA PRO A 39 -7.25 2.98 1.87
C PRO A 39 -7.25 3.97 0.70
N THR A 40 -6.57 5.09 0.94
CA THR A 40 -6.15 6.04 -0.09
C THR A 40 -4.65 5.88 -0.30
N ILE A 41 -4.22 5.62 -1.51
CA ILE A 41 -2.81 5.47 -1.88
C ILE A 41 -2.36 6.78 -2.52
N VAL A 42 -1.29 7.38 -2.00
CA VAL A 42 -0.66 8.55 -2.61
C VAL A 42 0.69 8.12 -3.15
N ILE A 43 0.87 8.27 -4.46
CA ILE A 43 2.14 8.00 -5.13
C ILE A 43 2.74 9.34 -5.54
N SER A 44 4.00 9.56 -5.22
CA SER A 44 4.74 10.76 -5.61
C SER A 44 6.20 10.42 -5.92
N GLN A 45 6.90 11.35 -6.56
CA GLN A 45 8.32 11.23 -6.85
C GLN A 45 9.09 12.33 -6.12
N ASP A 46 10.17 11.95 -5.43
CA ASP A 46 11.10 12.85 -4.77
C ASP A 46 12.50 12.61 -5.36
N GLY A 47 12.88 13.44 -6.33
CA GLY A 47 14.10 13.23 -7.12
C GLY A 47 14.08 11.91 -7.88
N ASP A 48 14.98 10.99 -7.52
CA ASP A 48 15.10 9.65 -8.08
C ASP A 48 14.35 8.57 -7.28
N LYS A 49 13.67 8.95 -6.19
CA LYS A 49 12.89 8.04 -5.35
C LYS A 49 11.41 8.09 -5.67
N VAL A 50 10.78 6.92 -5.64
CA VAL A 50 9.32 6.78 -5.63
C VAL A 50 8.86 6.66 -4.19
N VAL A 51 7.88 7.47 -3.81
CA VAL A 51 7.26 7.46 -2.49
C VAL A 51 5.83 6.96 -2.63
N VAL A 52 5.47 5.93 -1.87
CA VAL A 52 4.10 5.40 -1.81
C VAL A 52 3.60 5.47 -0.38
N LYS A 53 2.52 6.21 -0.16
CA LYS A 53 1.85 6.32 1.14
C LYS A 53 0.51 5.61 1.07
N THR A 54 0.28 4.65 1.95
CA THR A 54 -1.02 3.98 2.11
C THR A 54 -1.69 4.55 3.34
N LEU A 55 -2.78 5.30 3.14
CA LEU A 55 -3.51 6.00 4.19
C LEU A 55 -4.82 5.28 4.50
N SER A 56 -5.06 4.96 5.76
CA SER A 56 -6.32 4.38 6.20
C SER A 56 -6.68 4.78 7.64
N THR A 57 -7.92 4.51 8.05
CA THR A 57 -8.33 4.71 9.45
C THR A 57 -7.67 3.73 10.42
N PHE A 58 -7.10 2.63 9.93
CA PHE A 58 -6.50 1.60 10.75
C PHE A 58 -4.98 1.80 10.92
N ARG A 59 -4.26 1.89 9.81
CA ARG A 59 -2.80 2.07 9.79
C ARG A 59 -2.40 2.88 8.56
N ASN A 60 -1.48 3.82 8.78
CA ASN A 60 -0.81 4.51 7.69
C ASN A 60 0.59 3.91 7.52
N THR A 61 1.00 3.68 6.28
CA THR A 61 2.36 3.25 5.94
C THR A 61 2.93 4.16 4.86
N GLU A 62 4.25 4.24 4.83
CA GLU A 62 4.99 5.00 3.84
C GLU A 62 6.24 4.22 3.47
N LEU A 63 6.47 4.05 2.17
CA LEU A 63 7.71 3.53 1.61
C LEU A 63 8.33 4.57 0.68
N SER A 64 9.65 4.64 0.67
CA SER A 64 10.43 5.54 -0.19
C SER A 64 11.64 4.78 -0.71
N ALA A 65 11.67 4.49 -2.00
CA ALA A 65 12.66 3.61 -2.61
C ALA A 65 13.07 4.10 -4.01
N LYS A 66 14.27 3.73 -4.44
CA LYS A 66 14.72 3.92 -5.83
C LYS A 66 14.38 2.68 -6.65
N LEU A 67 14.00 2.88 -7.91
CA LEU A 67 13.70 1.76 -8.79
C LEU A 67 14.97 0.97 -9.12
N GLY A 68 14.95 -0.33 -8.84
CA GLY A 68 16.09 -1.23 -9.11
C GLY A 68 17.11 -1.33 -7.97
N GLU A 69 16.89 -0.66 -6.83
CA GLU A 69 17.73 -0.77 -5.65
C GLU A 69 16.99 -1.50 -4.52
N GLU A 70 17.66 -2.45 -3.88
CA GLU A 70 17.14 -3.19 -2.73
C GLU A 70 17.04 -2.28 -1.50
N PHE A 71 16.01 -2.49 -0.68
CA PHE A 71 15.79 -1.75 0.56
C PHE A 71 15.06 -2.63 1.59
N ASP A 72 15.15 -2.26 2.87
CA ASP A 72 14.43 -2.91 3.96
C ASP A 72 13.03 -2.30 4.15
N GLU A 73 12.01 -3.14 4.28
CA GLU A 73 10.61 -2.74 4.57
C GLU A 73 10.14 -3.35 5.90
N THR A 74 9.25 -2.66 6.64
CA THR A 74 8.75 -3.07 7.97
C THR A 74 7.24 -2.96 8.10
#